data_AF-A0A5C8NUS0-F1
#
_entry.id   AF-A0A5C8NUS0-F1
#
_cell.length_a   1.000
_cell.length_b   1.000
_cell.length_c   1.000
_cell.angle_alpha   90.00
_cell.angle_beta   90.00
_cell.angle_gamma   90.00
#
_symmetry.space_group_name_H-M   'P 1'
#
loop_
_entity.id
_entity.type
_entity.pdbx_description
1 polymer ?
#
loop_
_entity_poly.entity_id
_entity_poly.type
_entity_poly.pdbx_seq_one_letter_code
_entity_poly.pdbx_strand_id
1 'polypeptide(L)'
;MVAELESLGYDGRFARVLLSFEPGDLVAVRFRPESAFDQTPGPRAGAALGEPRAAIGEKGAAPGGAGAAAGGAPDAAPAGQEAVATRIPPRPPARLDAIRQCLEGAAPAVIATCAPDGAPNASYLSQVQYVDAQHIALSFQFFNKTRANVLANPRARLVVIDPWRGAMYRLTIRYLRTETQGALFEHMRAMLESIASHTGMAGVFRLLGADVYRVEDIELAHGEPSPAQSGPNRLAALRMAATRIAACNDLNTLLDETLAALHEQLDIAHSMMLLLDRAARRLYTVASRGYSASGVGSEVPLGAGVVGVAVREGTPIRLSRLTEAYAYGRAVREAAAREGLDGAFETEIPFPGLVAPRSQLAVPIRMAGDTVGALLVESGEDMRFGYDDEDALVTLAALLGQTMHVLRQRDEGEPAAVAAVPDAGASTGATGADAATVAAACRDEPIAVSGEPVTVRHYPIDNSVFLDDDYLIKGVAGAVLWALVSDHVTQGRTAFSNRELRLDPRVRLPDVGDNLEARLVLLQRRLVERRACVQVEKSGRGRFCLRVTRPLRLLQVR
;
A
#
# COMPACT_ATOMS: atom_id res chain seq x y z
N MET A 1 17.98 -9.82 32.28
CA MET A 1 16.95 -9.01 31.61
C MET A 1 17.46 -8.18 30.44
N VAL A 2 18.41 -7.23 30.55
CA VAL A 2 18.86 -6.46 29.36
C VAL A 2 19.35 -7.38 28.23
N ALA A 3 20.29 -8.28 28.52
CA ALA A 3 20.82 -9.25 27.55
C ALA A 3 19.76 -10.24 27.02
N GLU A 4 18.70 -10.50 27.79
CA GLU A 4 17.60 -11.38 27.39
C GLU A 4 16.63 -10.66 26.44
N LEU A 5 16.46 -9.35 26.58
CA LEU A 5 15.68 -8.55 25.62
C LEU A 5 16.48 -8.29 24.34
N GLU A 6 17.79 -8.05 24.45
CA GLU A 6 18.68 -7.92 23.29
C GLU A 6 18.70 -9.20 22.43
N SER A 7 18.67 -10.39 23.05
CA SER A 7 18.61 -11.65 22.31
C SER A 7 17.26 -11.88 21.59
N LEU A 8 16.21 -11.15 21.98
CA LEU A 8 14.91 -11.12 21.29
C LEU A 8 14.85 -10.07 20.17
N GLY A 9 15.96 -9.38 19.89
CA GLY A 9 16.07 -8.40 18.79
C GLY A 9 15.76 -6.95 19.19
N TYR A 10 15.60 -6.65 20.48
CA TYR A 10 15.42 -5.27 20.95
C TYR A 10 16.77 -4.56 21.09
N ASP A 11 16.81 -3.26 20.77
CA ASP A 11 18.01 -2.46 20.95
C ASP A 11 18.41 -2.32 22.44
N GLY A 12 19.72 -2.32 22.71
CA GLY A 12 20.23 -2.25 24.09
C GLY A 12 19.85 -0.97 24.83
N ARG A 13 19.68 0.16 24.12
CA ARG A 13 19.16 1.39 24.72
C ARG A 13 17.69 1.23 25.08
N PHE A 14 16.88 0.67 24.19
CA PHE A 14 15.48 0.36 24.47
C PHE A 14 15.36 -0.54 25.70
N ALA A 15 16.11 -1.64 25.76
CA ALA A 15 16.07 -2.59 26.86
C ALA A 15 16.47 -1.94 28.20
N ARG A 16 17.48 -1.07 28.21
CA ARG A 16 17.90 -0.34 29.42
C ARG A 16 16.83 0.63 29.90
N VAL A 17 16.26 1.44 29.01
CA VAL A 17 15.20 2.40 29.38
C VAL A 17 13.96 1.65 29.85
N LEU A 18 13.57 0.57 29.17
CA LEU A 18 12.43 -0.25 29.56
C LEU A 18 12.56 -0.80 30.99
N LEU A 19 13.80 -1.05 31.45
CA LEU A 19 14.08 -1.63 32.76
C LEU A 19 14.54 -0.61 33.81
N SER A 20 14.72 0.66 33.43
CA SER A 20 15.32 1.68 34.29
C SER A 20 14.32 2.32 35.26
N PHE A 21 13.57 1.50 36.01
CA PHE A 21 12.66 2.00 37.04
C PHE A 21 13.42 2.30 38.34
N GLU A 22 13.06 3.42 38.98
CA GLU A 22 13.52 3.69 40.34
C GLU A 22 12.90 2.66 41.29
N PRO A 23 13.67 2.06 42.23
CA PRO A 23 13.14 1.05 43.14
C PRO A 23 11.91 1.50 43.94
N GLY A 24 11.77 2.81 44.19
CA GLY A 24 10.60 3.39 44.87
C GLY A 24 9.32 3.41 44.02
N ASP A 25 9.42 3.31 42.70
CA ASP A 25 8.29 3.27 41.77
C ASP A 25 7.85 1.83 41.46
N LEU A 26 8.58 0.83 41.98
CA LEU A 26 8.31 -0.58 41.78
C LEU A 26 7.54 -1.16 42.96
N VAL A 27 6.47 -1.89 42.67
CA VAL A 27 5.79 -2.74 43.65
C VAL A 27 6.22 -4.18 43.43
N ALA A 28 6.87 -4.77 44.44
CA ALA A 28 7.18 -6.19 44.43
C ALA A 28 5.93 -7.00 44.77
N VAL A 29 5.34 -7.64 43.76
CA VAL A 29 4.23 -8.58 43.96
C VAL A 29 4.80 -9.99 44.02
N ARG A 30 4.67 -10.65 45.18
CA ARG A 30 4.98 -12.07 45.32
C ARG A 30 3.68 -12.86 45.26
N PHE A 31 3.59 -13.76 44.31
CA PHE A 31 2.50 -14.74 44.24
C PHE A 31 3.07 -16.14 44.05
N ARG A 32 2.32 -17.13 44.53
CA ARG A 32 2.58 -18.54 44.26
C ARG A 32 1.50 -19.00 43.28
N PRO A 33 1.84 -19.28 42.01
CA PRO A 33 0.84 -19.78 41.07
C PRO A 33 0.31 -21.13 41.59
N GLU A 34 -1.01 -21.21 41.83
CA GLU A 34 -1.68 -22.44 42.26
C GLU A 34 -2.04 -23.35 41.08
N SER A 35 -2.24 -22.73 39.91
CA SER A 35 -2.56 -23.40 38.65
C SER A 35 -2.06 -22.55 37.49
N ALA A 36 -1.71 -23.18 36.37
CA ALA A 36 -1.28 -22.49 35.16
C ALA A 36 -1.86 -23.20 33.94
N PHE A 37 -2.32 -22.44 32.95
CA PHE A 37 -3.02 -22.96 31.77
C PHE A 37 -2.45 -22.38 30.48
N ASP A 38 -2.45 -23.15 29.39
CA ASP A 38 -2.11 -22.68 28.05
C ASP A 38 -3.24 -21.80 27.52
N GLN A 39 -2.95 -20.55 27.19
CA GLN A 39 -3.94 -19.59 26.66
C GLN A 39 -3.68 -19.26 25.18
N THR A 40 -2.72 -19.94 24.55
CA THR A 40 -2.43 -19.77 23.12
C THR A 40 -3.58 -20.35 22.30
N PRO A 41 -4.18 -19.58 21.37
CA PRO A 41 -5.20 -20.12 20.48
C PRO A 41 -4.72 -21.39 19.79
N GLY A 42 -5.45 -22.49 19.97
CA GLY A 42 -5.06 -23.80 19.46
C GLY A 42 -5.65 -24.95 20.28
N PRO A 43 -5.27 -26.21 19.98
CA PRO A 43 -5.87 -27.40 20.59
C PRO A 43 -5.70 -27.52 22.12
N ARG A 44 -4.79 -26.73 22.71
CA ARG A 44 -4.51 -26.72 24.15
C ARG A 44 -5.04 -25.50 24.87
N ALA A 45 -5.77 -24.60 24.20
CA ALA A 45 -6.33 -23.42 24.86
C ALA A 45 -7.22 -23.84 26.05
N GLY A 46 -6.86 -23.40 27.26
CA GLY A 46 -7.50 -23.78 28.52
C GLY A 46 -6.94 -25.02 29.22
N ALA A 47 -5.99 -25.75 28.63
CA ALA A 47 -5.39 -26.95 29.24
C ALA A 47 -4.33 -26.58 30.29
N ALA A 48 -4.19 -27.38 31.36
CA ALA A 48 -3.19 -27.14 32.39
C ALA A 48 -1.75 -27.33 31.84
N LEU A 49 -0.84 -26.44 32.20
CA LEU A 49 0.57 -26.54 31.82
C LEU A 49 1.22 -27.72 32.56
N GLY A 50 1.62 -28.76 31.80
CA GLY A 50 2.32 -29.95 32.32
C GLY A 50 1.66 -31.30 32.03
N GLU A 51 0.45 -31.33 31.44
CA GLU A 51 -0.18 -32.60 31.04
C GLU A 51 0.43 -33.17 29.74
N PRO A 52 0.74 -34.48 29.68
CA PRO A 52 1.27 -35.13 28.48
C PRO A 52 0.22 -35.21 27.36
N ARG A 53 0.69 -35.10 26.12
CA ARG A 53 -0.10 -35.09 24.88
C ARG A 53 -0.90 -36.39 24.74
N ALA A 54 -2.21 -36.35 24.94
CA ALA A 54 -3.08 -37.47 24.58
C ALA A 54 -3.04 -37.65 23.04
N ALA A 55 -2.81 -38.88 22.59
CA ALA A 55 -2.80 -39.24 21.19
C ALA A 55 -4.17 -38.93 20.57
N ILE A 56 -4.15 -38.33 19.38
CA ILE A 56 -5.32 -37.85 18.64
C ILE A 56 -6.21 -39.05 18.31
N GLY A 57 -7.42 -39.08 18.87
CA GLY A 57 -8.54 -39.89 18.40
C GLY A 57 -9.55 -38.99 17.70
N GLU A 58 -9.90 -39.34 16.46
CA GLU A 58 -10.94 -38.67 15.68
C GLU A 58 -12.29 -38.66 16.41
N LYS A 59 -12.90 -37.47 16.49
CA LYS A 59 -14.33 -37.12 16.36
C LYS A 59 -14.82 -36.15 17.45
N GLY A 60 -15.33 -35.01 16.96
CA GLY A 60 -16.68 -34.56 17.30
C GLY A 60 -16.87 -33.73 18.58
N ALA A 61 -17.64 -32.65 18.39
CA ALA A 61 -18.40 -31.88 19.37
C ALA A 61 -17.62 -30.88 20.25
N ALA A 62 -17.99 -29.61 20.07
CA ALA A 62 -17.81 -28.55 21.05
C ALA A 62 -18.50 -28.93 22.38
N PRO A 63 -17.98 -28.42 23.51
CA PRO A 63 -18.83 -28.07 24.62
C PRO A 63 -18.77 -26.57 24.87
N GLY A 64 -19.95 -25.95 24.88
CA GLY A 64 -20.18 -24.76 25.68
C GLY A 64 -20.03 -25.12 27.15
N GLY A 65 -19.31 -24.29 27.90
CA GLY A 65 -19.08 -24.46 29.32
C GLY A 65 -19.03 -23.10 29.99
N ALA A 66 -20.20 -22.61 30.40
CA ALA A 66 -20.32 -21.51 31.35
C ALA A 66 -19.78 -22.00 32.70
N GLY A 67 -18.59 -21.55 33.07
CA GLY A 67 -18.03 -21.72 34.41
C GLY A 67 -18.17 -20.41 35.19
N ALA A 68 -19.28 -20.26 35.91
CA ALA A 68 -19.42 -19.22 36.93
C ALA A 68 -18.47 -19.55 38.09
N ALA A 69 -17.41 -18.77 38.27
CA ALA A 69 -16.61 -18.79 39.49
C ALA A 69 -17.30 -17.92 40.55
N ALA A 70 -17.78 -18.57 41.61
CA ALA A 70 -18.39 -17.94 42.76
C ALA A 70 -17.41 -16.99 43.46
N GLY A 71 -17.93 -15.84 43.88
CA GLY A 71 -17.17 -14.79 44.55
C GLY A 71 -16.62 -15.23 45.91
N GLY A 72 -15.31 -15.08 46.08
CA GLY A 72 -14.69 -14.90 47.39
C GLY A 72 -14.65 -13.40 47.69
N ALA A 73 -15.28 -13.00 48.80
CA ALA A 73 -15.22 -11.64 49.30
C ALA A 73 -13.76 -11.24 49.60
N PRO A 74 -13.31 -10.02 49.27
CA PRO A 74 -12.02 -9.55 49.73
C PRO A 74 -12.11 -9.19 51.22
N ASP A 75 -11.25 -9.81 52.01
CA ASP A 75 -11.03 -9.45 53.41
C ASP A 75 -10.55 -7.99 53.53
N ALA A 76 -10.99 -7.36 54.62
CA ALA A 76 -10.82 -5.96 54.93
C ALA A 76 -9.35 -5.49 54.87
N ALA A 77 -9.10 -4.41 54.12
CA ALA A 77 -7.83 -3.69 54.11
C ALA A 77 -7.57 -3.02 55.47
N PRO A 78 -6.32 -3.01 55.98
CA PRO A 78 -5.98 -2.10 57.06
C PRO A 78 -5.92 -0.66 56.51
N ALA A 79 -6.56 0.25 57.23
CA ALA A 79 -6.52 1.67 56.96
C ALA A 79 -5.12 2.25 57.17
N GLY A 80 -4.73 3.17 56.28
CA GLY A 80 -3.76 4.22 56.60
C GLY A 80 -2.35 4.01 56.07
N GLN A 81 -2.10 4.46 54.84
CA GLN A 81 -0.99 5.37 54.53
C GLN A 81 -1.22 5.94 53.13
N GLU A 82 -1.65 7.21 53.06
CA GLU A 82 -1.55 8.00 51.83
C GLU A 82 -0.06 8.09 51.48
N ALA A 83 0.39 7.24 50.56
CA ALA A 83 1.66 7.42 49.89
C ALA A 83 1.55 8.71 49.07
N VAL A 84 2.12 9.78 49.60
CA VAL A 84 2.35 11.03 48.86
C VAL A 84 3.33 10.69 47.75
N ALA A 85 2.81 10.29 46.59
CA ALA A 85 3.58 10.15 45.37
C ALA A 85 4.24 11.49 45.09
N THR A 86 5.56 11.55 45.18
CA THR A 86 6.37 12.70 44.79
C THR A 86 6.03 13.04 43.35
N ARG A 87 5.24 14.10 43.17
CA ARG A 87 4.87 14.64 41.85
C ARG A 87 6.13 15.02 41.11
N ILE A 88 6.54 14.18 40.17
CA ILE A 88 7.34 14.58 39.02
C ILE A 88 6.68 15.85 38.48
N PRO A 89 7.41 16.97 38.29
CA PRO A 89 6.80 18.21 37.82
C PRO A 89 6.02 17.93 36.53
N PRO A 90 4.78 18.44 36.37
CA PRO A 90 3.99 18.18 35.17
C PRO A 90 4.75 18.76 33.97
N ARG A 91 5.41 17.89 33.23
CA ARG A 91 5.87 18.20 31.88
C ARG A 91 4.62 18.53 31.05
N PRO A 92 4.66 19.52 30.14
CA PRO A 92 3.48 19.93 29.39
C PRO A 92 2.84 18.70 28.72
N PRO A 93 1.50 18.60 28.70
CA PRO A 93 0.82 17.43 28.15
C PRO A 93 1.34 17.18 26.74
N ALA A 94 1.83 15.96 26.52
CA ALA A 94 2.29 15.57 25.21
C ALA A 94 1.08 15.65 24.25
N ARG A 95 1.27 16.19 23.05
CA ARG A 95 0.26 16.12 21.99
C ARG A 95 0.36 14.74 21.35
N LEU A 96 -0.77 14.18 20.91
CA LEU A 96 -0.80 12.88 20.25
C LEU A 96 0.12 12.86 19.02
N ASP A 97 0.14 13.95 18.25
CA ASP A 97 1.01 14.14 17.08
C ASP A 97 2.50 13.97 17.38
N ALA A 98 2.93 14.33 18.60
CA ALA A 98 4.31 14.27 19.03
C ALA A 98 4.76 12.86 19.44
N ILE A 99 3.82 11.92 19.57
CA ILE A 99 4.09 10.53 19.98
C ILE A 99 3.55 9.50 18.98
N ARG A 100 3.18 9.91 17.75
CA ARG A 100 2.62 9.02 16.71
C ARG A 100 3.48 7.79 16.47
N GLN A 101 4.80 7.92 16.61
CA GLN A 101 5.75 6.83 16.43
C GLN A 101 5.58 5.69 17.47
N CYS A 102 4.93 5.96 18.61
CA CYS A 102 4.56 4.94 19.60
C CYS A 102 3.35 4.10 19.13
N LEU A 103 2.64 4.54 18.09
CA LEU A 103 1.43 3.92 17.54
C LEU A 103 1.74 3.10 16.26
N GLU A 104 3.01 2.74 16.07
CA GLU A 104 3.50 2.04 14.89
C GLU A 104 3.35 0.50 14.97
N GLY A 105 2.76 0.00 16.06
CA GLY A 105 2.59 -1.45 16.29
C GLY A 105 3.91 -2.20 16.54
N ALA A 106 4.95 -1.50 16.98
CA ALA A 106 6.28 -2.07 17.24
C ALA A 106 6.50 -2.58 18.65
N ALA A 107 5.96 -1.86 19.62
CA ALA A 107 5.83 -2.34 20.98
C ALA A 107 4.34 -2.63 21.23
N PRO A 108 3.99 -3.76 21.87
CA PRO A 108 2.61 -4.06 22.17
C PRO A 108 2.08 -3.03 23.17
N ALA A 109 0.92 -2.45 22.88
CA ALA A 109 0.26 -1.54 23.79
C ALA A 109 -0.51 -2.33 24.86
N VAL A 110 -0.75 -1.71 26.02
CA VAL A 110 -1.53 -2.33 27.11
C VAL A 110 -2.70 -1.43 27.46
N ILE A 111 -3.91 -1.97 27.40
CA ILE A 111 -5.13 -1.29 27.82
C ILE A 111 -5.57 -1.80 29.20
N ALA A 112 -5.95 -0.88 30.07
CA ALA A 112 -6.58 -1.14 31.35
C ALA A 112 -8.00 -0.55 31.37
N THR A 113 -8.95 -1.34 31.85
CA THR A 113 -10.39 -1.04 31.95
C THR A 113 -10.91 -1.50 33.30
N CYS A 114 -12.06 -0.99 33.73
CA CYS A 114 -12.73 -1.45 34.95
C CYS A 114 -14.13 -1.95 34.62
N ALA A 115 -14.51 -3.08 35.22
CA ALA A 115 -15.88 -3.56 35.19
C ALA A 115 -16.80 -2.69 36.06
N PRO A 116 -18.14 -2.78 35.90
CA PRO A 116 -19.09 -1.96 36.68
C PRO A 116 -19.00 -2.18 38.20
N ASP A 117 -18.53 -3.35 38.63
CA ASP A 117 -18.28 -3.70 40.04
C ASP A 117 -16.94 -3.17 40.57
N GLY A 118 -16.17 -2.47 39.73
CA GLY A 118 -14.85 -1.94 40.07
C GLY A 118 -13.68 -2.91 39.82
N ALA A 119 -13.95 -4.14 39.36
CA ALA A 119 -12.87 -5.10 39.11
C ALA A 119 -11.97 -4.65 37.94
N PRO A 120 -10.63 -4.60 38.13
CA PRO A 120 -9.71 -4.17 37.09
C PRO A 120 -9.53 -5.26 36.02
N ASN A 121 -9.24 -4.85 34.79
CA ASN A 121 -8.92 -5.72 33.67
C ASN A 121 -7.82 -5.07 32.83
N ALA A 122 -6.73 -5.80 32.55
CA ALA A 122 -5.65 -5.37 31.69
C ALA A 122 -5.48 -6.35 30.52
N SER A 123 -5.16 -5.86 29.33
CA SER A 123 -4.98 -6.68 28.14
C SER A 123 -3.96 -6.07 27.19
N TYR A 124 -3.21 -6.92 26.50
CA TYR A 124 -2.35 -6.49 25.40
C TYR A 124 -3.17 -6.22 24.13
N LEU A 125 -2.71 -5.25 23.36
CA LEU A 125 -3.28 -4.83 22.09
C LEU A 125 -2.31 -5.16 20.96
N SER A 126 -2.83 -5.78 19.91
CA SER A 126 -2.06 -6.05 18.70
C SER A 126 -1.74 -4.77 17.93
N GLN A 127 -2.64 -3.79 17.92
CA GLN A 127 -2.48 -2.54 17.18
C GLN A 127 -3.25 -1.39 17.81
N VAL A 128 -2.59 -0.24 17.88
CA VAL A 128 -3.17 1.08 18.11
C VAL A 128 -2.94 1.90 16.85
N GLN A 129 -4.00 2.46 16.27
CA GLN A 129 -3.93 3.24 15.04
C GLN A 129 -4.13 4.72 15.36
N TYR A 130 -3.27 5.57 14.83
CA TYR A 130 -3.49 7.01 14.83
C TYR A 130 -4.62 7.38 13.86
N VAL A 131 -5.57 8.21 14.28
CA VAL A 131 -6.69 8.68 13.45
C VAL A 131 -6.54 10.17 13.15
N ASP A 132 -6.40 10.99 14.19
CA ASP A 132 -6.12 12.42 14.10
C ASP A 132 -5.52 12.90 15.43
N ALA A 133 -5.27 14.21 15.59
CA ALA A 133 -4.60 14.79 16.75
C ALA A 133 -5.32 14.55 18.09
N GLN A 134 -6.59 14.11 18.08
CA GLN A 134 -7.40 13.84 19.26
C GLN A 134 -7.90 12.40 19.34
N HIS A 135 -7.72 11.58 18.30
CA HIS A 135 -8.34 10.26 18.21
C HIS A 135 -7.34 9.16 17.85
N ILE A 136 -7.57 8.00 18.48
CA ILE A 136 -6.91 6.74 18.15
C ILE A 136 -7.97 5.67 17.90
N ALA A 137 -7.59 4.60 17.20
CA ALA A 137 -8.43 3.43 17.04
C ALA A 137 -7.74 2.16 17.55
N LEU A 138 -8.49 1.33 18.26
CA LEU A 138 -8.03 0.07 18.83
C LEU A 138 -8.65 -1.10 18.08
N SER A 139 -7.85 -2.14 17.86
CA SER A 139 -8.32 -3.36 17.19
C SER A 139 -9.22 -4.18 18.09
N PHE A 140 -10.43 -4.49 17.61
CA PHE A 140 -11.37 -5.39 18.28
C PHE A 140 -11.34 -6.78 17.61
N GLN A 141 -10.82 -7.78 18.34
CA GLN A 141 -10.73 -9.18 17.89
C GLN A 141 -11.12 -10.19 18.98
N PHE A 142 -10.54 -10.05 20.18
CA PHE A 142 -10.69 -11.01 21.30
C PHE A 142 -11.17 -10.36 22.61
N PHE A 143 -11.66 -9.12 22.56
CA PHE A 143 -11.91 -8.26 23.71
C PHE A 143 -13.26 -8.47 24.40
N ASN A 144 -13.65 -9.70 24.74
CA ASN A 144 -14.97 -9.90 25.34
C ASN A 144 -15.13 -9.12 26.67
N LYS A 145 -14.14 -9.20 27.59
CA LYS A 145 -14.19 -8.47 28.87
C LYS A 145 -13.84 -6.99 28.72
N THR A 146 -12.75 -6.66 28.04
CA THR A 146 -12.31 -5.27 27.80
C THR A 146 -13.41 -4.45 27.12
N ARG A 147 -14.08 -5.01 26.11
CA ARG A 147 -15.15 -4.33 25.41
C ARG A 147 -16.42 -4.19 26.24
N ALA A 148 -16.82 -5.23 26.98
CA ALA A 148 -17.94 -5.14 27.91
C ALA A 148 -17.73 -4.03 28.95
N ASN A 149 -16.51 -3.95 29.49
CA ASN A 149 -16.11 -2.90 30.42
C ASN A 149 -16.21 -1.51 29.76
N VAL A 150 -15.65 -1.34 28.56
CA VAL A 150 -15.66 -0.04 27.86
C VAL A 150 -17.07 0.41 27.48
N LEU A 151 -17.95 -0.52 27.09
CA LEU A 151 -19.34 -0.15 26.81
C LEU A 151 -20.11 0.29 28.05
N ALA A 152 -19.82 -0.30 29.22
CA ALA A 152 -20.45 0.10 30.47
C ALA A 152 -19.81 1.35 31.10
N ASN A 153 -18.49 1.49 30.95
CA ASN A 153 -17.69 2.62 31.39
C ASN A 153 -16.75 3.05 30.25
N PRO A 154 -17.06 4.15 29.53
CA PRO A 154 -16.36 4.51 28.31
C PRO A 154 -14.92 4.98 28.54
N ARG A 155 -14.42 5.03 29.78
CA ARG A 155 -13.05 5.46 30.09
C ARG A 155 -12.11 4.26 30.23
N ALA A 156 -10.92 4.38 29.65
CA ALA A 156 -9.84 3.43 29.79
C ALA A 156 -8.48 4.14 29.94
N ARG A 157 -7.48 3.40 30.43
CA ARG A 157 -6.07 3.82 30.38
C ARG A 157 -5.34 2.98 29.36
N LEU A 158 -4.51 3.62 28.55
CA LEU A 158 -3.70 2.96 27.54
C LEU A 158 -2.23 3.31 27.75
N VAL A 159 -1.35 2.31 27.71
CA VAL A 159 0.10 2.51 27.70
C VAL A 159 0.62 2.20 26.31
N VAL A 160 1.36 3.16 25.74
CA VAL A 160 2.09 3.02 24.48
C VAL A 160 3.56 3.31 24.72
N ILE A 161 4.44 2.69 23.93
CA ILE A 161 5.87 2.72 24.14
C ILE A 161 6.55 3.19 22.86
N ASP A 162 7.49 4.12 22.99
CA ASP A 162 8.38 4.48 21.90
C ASP A 162 9.29 3.29 21.55
N PRO A 163 9.19 2.72 20.34
CA PRO A 163 9.88 1.48 20.01
C PRO A 163 11.38 1.64 19.80
N TRP A 164 11.91 2.86 19.73
CA TRP A 164 13.36 3.11 19.61
C TRP A 164 13.98 3.53 20.94
N ARG A 165 13.25 4.29 21.76
CA ARG A 165 13.80 4.87 22.99
C ARG A 165 13.27 4.26 24.28
N GLY A 166 12.18 3.50 24.22
CA GLY A 166 11.58 2.85 25.40
C GLY A 166 10.78 3.78 26.31
N ALA A 167 10.61 5.05 25.93
CA ALA A 167 9.77 6.00 26.66
C ALA A 167 8.32 5.50 26.69
N MET A 168 7.68 5.51 27.86
CA MET A 168 6.30 5.04 28.02
C MET A 168 5.36 6.21 28.23
N TYR A 169 4.30 6.26 27.45
CA TYR A 169 3.24 7.24 27.59
C TYR A 169 1.96 6.56 28.07
N ARG A 170 1.32 7.15 29.07
CA ARG A 170 0.02 6.74 29.58
C ARG A 170 -1.04 7.70 29.10
N LEU A 171 -2.01 7.19 28.35
CA LEU A 171 -3.10 7.94 27.78
C LEU A 171 -4.37 7.70 28.61
N THR A 172 -5.11 8.76 28.89
CA THR A 172 -6.53 8.66 29.27
C THR A 172 -7.35 8.71 28.01
N ILE A 173 -8.16 7.68 27.77
CA ILE A 173 -8.93 7.57 26.54
C ILE A 173 -10.41 7.32 26.84
N ARG A 174 -11.28 7.89 25.99
CA ARG A 174 -12.72 7.71 26.05
C ARG A 174 -13.26 7.10 24.76
N TYR A 175 -13.94 5.97 24.87
CA TYR A 175 -14.62 5.33 23.75
C TYR A 175 -15.71 6.21 23.16
N LEU A 176 -15.78 6.26 21.83
CA LEU A 176 -16.77 7.01 21.09
C LEU A 176 -17.68 6.12 20.26
N ARG A 177 -17.11 5.23 19.45
CA ARG A 177 -17.83 4.39 18.48
C ARG A 177 -16.98 3.20 18.04
N THR A 178 -17.62 2.24 17.38
CA THR A 178 -16.96 1.16 16.64
C THR A 178 -17.23 1.33 15.16
N GLU A 179 -16.18 1.27 14.34
CA GLU A 179 -16.28 1.20 12.88
C GLU A 179 -16.04 -0.24 12.42
N THR A 180 -17.01 -0.83 11.72
CA THR A 180 -16.93 -2.21 11.21
C THR A 180 -16.73 -2.27 9.70
N GLN A 181 -16.61 -1.12 9.05
CA GLN A 181 -16.42 -0.94 7.62
C GLN A 181 -15.81 0.44 7.36
N GLY A 182 -15.31 0.67 6.14
CA GLY A 182 -14.72 1.94 5.71
C GLY A 182 -13.20 1.97 5.86
N ALA A 183 -12.59 3.08 5.45
CA ALA A 183 -11.15 3.22 5.27
C ALA A 183 -10.33 2.85 6.52
N LEU A 184 -10.73 3.32 7.70
CA LEU A 184 -10.03 3.02 8.96
C LEU A 184 -10.06 1.52 9.28
N PHE A 185 -11.24 0.89 9.17
CA PHE A 185 -11.41 -0.54 9.41
C PHE A 185 -10.56 -1.36 8.43
N GLU A 186 -10.57 -1.02 7.15
CA GLU A 186 -9.83 -1.73 6.11
C GLU A 186 -8.32 -1.58 6.27
N HIS A 187 -7.85 -0.38 6.63
CA HIS A 187 -6.45 -0.14 6.97
C HIS A 187 -6.00 -1.03 8.14
N MET A 188 -6.76 -1.02 9.25
CA MET A 188 -6.44 -1.85 10.41
C MET A 188 -6.54 -3.34 10.10
N ARG A 189 -7.50 -3.77 9.25
CA ARG A 189 -7.66 -5.16 8.85
C ARG A 189 -6.45 -5.65 8.08
N ALA A 190 -5.97 -4.89 7.11
CA ALA A 190 -4.78 -5.22 6.33
C ALA A 190 -3.51 -5.32 7.21
N MET A 191 -3.36 -4.42 8.18
CA MET A 191 -2.25 -4.51 9.15
C MET A 191 -2.33 -5.78 10.00
N LEU A 192 -3.54 -6.14 10.47
CA LEU A 192 -3.74 -7.33 11.30
C LEU A 192 -3.54 -8.63 10.53
N GLU A 193 -3.96 -8.69 9.25
CA GLU A 193 -3.69 -9.83 8.37
C GLU A 193 -2.18 -10.04 8.17
N SER A 194 -1.40 -8.95 8.04
CA SER A 194 0.06 -9.01 8.04
C SER A 194 0.62 -9.60 9.34
N ILE A 195 0.15 -9.15 10.51
CA ILE A 195 0.57 -9.68 11.83
C ILE A 195 0.19 -11.17 11.97
N ALA A 196 -1.01 -11.57 11.56
CA ALA A 196 -1.50 -12.94 11.65
C ALA A 196 -0.66 -13.92 10.81
N SER A 197 -0.15 -13.45 9.66
CA SER A 197 0.73 -14.25 8.79
C SER A 197 2.05 -14.65 9.46
N HIS A 198 2.54 -13.86 10.43
CA HIS A 198 3.78 -14.13 11.17
C HIS A 198 3.62 -15.21 12.25
N THR A 199 2.43 -15.32 12.84
CA THR A 199 2.19 -16.18 14.02
C THR A 199 1.64 -17.57 13.67
N GLY A 200 1.42 -17.85 12.38
CA GLY A 200 0.74 -19.07 11.94
C GLY A 200 -0.76 -19.11 12.31
N MET A 201 -1.33 -17.97 12.70
CA MET A 201 -2.74 -17.83 13.11
C MET A 201 -3.63 -17.23 12.01
N ALA A 202 -3.22 -17.41 10.74
CA ALA A 202 -3.98 -16.98 9.58
C ALA A 202 -5.40 -17.57 9.61
N GLY A 203 -6.43 -16.72 9.52
CA GLY A 203 -7.85 -17.11 9.60
C GLY A 203 -8.48 -17.09 11.01
N VAL A 204 -7.67 -17.08 12.08
CA VAL A 204 -8.16 -16.92 13.46
C VAL A 204 -8.22 -15.44 13.85
N PHE A 205 -7.28 -14.63 13.33
CA PHE A 205 -7.19 -13.18 13.57
C PHE A 205 -8.03 -12.40 12.56
N ARG A 206 -9.36 -12.38 12.76
CA ARG A 206 -10.27 -11.53 12.01
C ARG A 206 -10.56 -10.25 12.78
N LEU A 207 -10.33 -9.09 12.16
CA LEU A 207 -10.79 -7.82 12.73
C LEU A 207 -12.32 -7.78 12.77
N LEU A 208 -12.89 -7.60 13.96
CA LEU A 208 -14.33 -7.46 14.17
C LEU A 208 -14.78 -6.00 14.16
N GLY A 209 -13.89 -5.06 14.51
CA GLY A 209 -14.15 -3.62 14.45
C GLY A 209 -12.94 -2.77 14.84
N ALA A 210 -12.96 -1.50 14.44
CA ALA A 210 -12.05 -0.47 14.90
C ALA A 210 -12.76 0.38 15.95
N ASP A 211 -12.42 0.20 17.22
CA ASP A 211 -12.99 1.01 18.30
C ASP A 211 -12.27 2.35 18.36
N VAL A 212 -12.99 3.44 18.08
CA VAL A 212 -12.45 4.81 18.07
C VAL A 212 -12.58 5.42 19.45
N TYR A 213 -11.46 5.98 19.95
CA TYR A 213 -11.37 6.65 21.23
C TYR A 213 -10.88 8.08 21.04
N ARG A 214 -11.44 9.01 21.84
CA ARG A 214 -10.85 10.33 22.07
C ARG A 214 -9.75 10.20 23.12
N VAL A 215 -8.59 10.79 22.86
CA VAL A 215 -7.53 10.96 23.84
C VAL A 215 -7.82 12.22 24.66
N GLU A 216 -8.03 12.05 25.97
CA GLU A 216 -8.35 13.13 26.90
C GLU A 216 -7.10 13.70 27.57
N ASP A 217 -6.09 12.87 27.82
CA ASP A 217 -4.85 13.26 28.49
C ASP A 217 -3.70 12.33 28.10
N ILE A 218 -2.47 12.86 28.11
CA ILE A 218 -1.24 12.13 27.80
C ILE A 218 -0.17 12.48 28.83
N GLU A 219 0.21 11.46 29.61
CA GLU A 219 1.25 11.54 30.62
C GLU A 219 2.51 10.80 30.13
N LEU A 220 3.69 11.41 30.25
CA LEU A 220 4.95 10.66 30.17
C LEU A 220 5.11 9.87 31.49
N ALA A 221 4.87 8.57 31.42
CA ALA A 221 4.87 7.69 32.58
C ALA A 221 6.28 7.19 32.93
N HIS A 222 7.14 7.01 31.93
CA HIS A 222 8.49 6.48 32.13
C HIS A 222 9.47 6.94 31.04
N GLY A 223 10.73 7.14 31.43
CA GLY A 223 11.81 7.54 30.52
C GLY A 223 11.82 9.02 30.17
N GLU A 224 12.55 9.35 29.11
CA GLU A 224 12.66 10.72 28.59
C GLU A 224 11.68 10.97 27.45
N PRO A 225 11.16 12.20 27.28
CA PRO A 225 10.34 12.54 26.12
C PRO A 225 11.10 12.20 24.85
N SER A 226 10.43 11.50 23.96
CA SER A 226 10.93 11.22 22.63
C SER A 226 11.06 12.55 21.88
N PRO A 227 12.26 13.01 21.49
CA PRO A 227 12.34 14.15 20.61
C PRO A 227 11.64 13.82 19.29
N ALA A 228 11.13 14.86 18.63
CA ALA A 228 10.63 14.76 17.26
C ALA A 228 11.63 13.97 16.41
N GLN A 229 11.12 13.07 15.56
CA GLN A 229 11.95 12.12 14.81
C GLN A 229 13.16 12.84 14.17
N SER A 230 14.35 12.28 14.39
CA SER A 230 15.57 12.77 13.77
C SER A 230 15.65 12.17 12.37
N GLY A 231 15.39 12.99 11.36
CA GLY A 231 15.43 12.59 9.95
C GLY A 231 15.31 13.80 9.02
N PRO A 232 15.49 13.61 7.70
CA PRO A 232 15.28 14.67 6.72
C PRO A 232 13.87 15.26 6.86
N ASN A 233 13.76 16.58 6.88
CA ASN A 233 12.47 17.27 6.99
C ASN A 233 11.56 16.87 5.82
N ARG A 234 10.55 16.05 6.10
CA ARG A 234 9.63 15.49 5.09
C ARG A 234 8.85 16.56 4.35
N LEU A 235 8.50 17.65 5.02
CA LEU A 235 7.81 18.77 4.39
C LEU A 235 8.73 19.51 3.40
N ALA A 236 10.01 19.68 3.73
CA ALA A 236 10.99 20.26 2.81
C ALA A 236 11.23 19.35 1.59
N ALA A 237 11.39 18.04 1.81
CA ALA A 237 11.52 17.05 0.74
C ALA A 237 10.27 17.00 -0.16
N LEU A 238 9.08 16.99 0.44
CA LEU A 238 7.79 17.03 -0.27
C LEU A 238 7.69 18.28 -1.13
N ARG A 239 8.05 19.47 -0.61
CA ARG A 239 8.06 20.71 -1.38
C ARG A 239 8.96 20.60 -2.61
N MET A 240 10.15 20.02 -2.47
CA MET A 240 11.09 19.84 -3.59
C MET A 240 10.55 18.86 -4.64
N ALA A 241 9.98 17.74 -4.21
CA ALA A 241 9.34 16.78 -5.09
C ALA A 241 8.12 17.40 -5.81
N ALA A 242 7.28 18.15 -5.10
CA ALA A 242 6.11 18.80 -5.65
C ALA A 242 6.46 19.80 -6.76
N THR A 243 7.53 20.59 -6.60
CA THR A 243 8.00 21.51 -7.64
C THR A 243 8.36 20.78 -8.95
N ARG A 244 9.03 19.63 -8.86
CA ARG A 244 9.39 18.83 -10.06
C ARG A 244 8.16 18.25 -10.74
N ILE A 245 7.26 17.66 -9.95
CA ILE A 245 6.00 17.10 -10.45
C ILE A 245 5.15 18.17 -11.16
N ALA A 246 5.06 19.38 -10.60
CA ALA A 246 4.30 20.48 -11.17
C ALA A 246 4.88 21.01 -12.49
N ALA A 247 6.17 20.79 -12.77
CA ALA A 247 6.84 21.23 -13.99
C ALA A 247 6.70 20.23 -15.16
N CYS A 248 6.15 19.04 -14.92
CA CYS A 248 6.00 17.99 -15.92
C CYS A 248 4.94 18.34 -16.98
N ASN A 249 5.23 18.07 -18.25
CA ASN A 249 4.35 18.42 -19.38
C ASN A 249 3.82 17.21 -20.14
N ASP A 250 4.16 16.00 -19.71
CA ASP A 250 3.63 14.75 -20.24
C ASP A 250 3.69 13.64 -19.19
N LEU A 251 2.89 12.60 -19.41
CA LEU A 251 2.74 11.51 -18.45
C LEU A 251 4.05 10.74 -18.27
N ASN A 252 4.86 10.55 -19.30
CA ASN A 252 6.07 9.74 -19.19
C ASN A 252 7.10 10.42 -18.28
N THR A 253 7.37 11.71 -18.52
CA THR A 253 8.22 12.52 -17.66
C THR A 253 7.66 12.64 -16.24
N LEU A 254 6.34 12.77 -16.08
CA LEU A 254 5.71 12.81 -14.77
C LEU A 254 5.98 11.54 -13.94
N LEU A 255 5.86 10.36 -14.54
CA LEU A 255 6.16 9.09 -13.86
C LEU A 255 7.64 9.02 -13.45
N ASP A 256 8.56 9.36 -14.35
CA ASP A 256 9.99 9.26 -14.09
C ASP A 256 10.46 10.29 -13.05
N GLU A 257 10.01 11.53 -13.15
CA GLU A 257 10.33 12.60 -12.20
C GLU A 257 9.77 12.31 -10.81
N THR A 258 8.58 11.71 -10.72
CA THR A 258 8.00 11.29 -9.44
C THR A 258 8.90 10.24 -8.76
N LEU A 259 9.24 9.15 -9.46
CA LEU A 259 10.09 8.09 -8.89
C LEU A 259 11.51 8.58 -8.59
N ALA A 260 12.07 9.48 -9.41
CA ALA A 260 13.36 10.12 -9.16
C ALA A 260 13.30 11.01 -7.91
N ALA A 261 12.24 11.80 -7.72
CA ALA A 261 12.08 12.65 -6.55
C ALA A 261 11.91 11.84 -5.26
N LEU A 262 11.21 10.70 -5.29
CA LEU A 262 11.14 9.77 -4.15
C LEU A 262 12.53 9.28 -3.74
N HIS A 263 13.35 8.92 -4.72
CA HIS A 263 14.71 8.47 -4.47
C HIS A 263 15.61 9.59 -3.93
N GLU A 264 15.65 10.73 -4.61
CA GLU A 264 16.62 11.80 -4.33
C GLU A 264 16.24 12.68 -3.14
N GLN A 265 14.94 12.89 -2.88
CA GLN A 265 14.47 13.84 -1.87
C GLN A 265 13.94 13.15 -0.61
N LEU A 266 13.33 11.97 -0.75
CA LEU A 266 12.75 11.22 0.38
C LEU A 266 13.58 10.00 0.79
N ASP A 267 14.71 9.75 0.11
CA ASP A 267 15.60 8.61 0.35
C ASP A 267 14.87 7.26 0.25
N ILE A 268 14.00 7.14 -0.76
CA ILE A 268 13.20 5.94 -1.03
C ILE A 268 13.80 5.23 -2.25
N ALA A 269 14.59 4.19 -2.01
CA ALA A 269 15.29 3.45 -3.05
C ALA A 269 14.36 2.66 -3.98
N HIS A 270 13.34 2.02 -3.42
CA HIS A 270 12.45 1.11 -4.16
C HIS A 270 11.04 1.69 -4.23
N SER A 271 10.62 2.06 -5.43
CA SER A 271 9.31 2.67 -5.66
C SER A 271 8.74 2.29 -7.02
N MET A 272 7.43 2.05 -7.07
CA MET A 272 6.74 1.72 -8.31
C MET A 272 5.34 2.32 -8.32
N MET A 273 4.83 2.55 -9.53
CA MET A 273 3.51 3.09 -9.77
C MET A 273 2.67 2.09 -10.55
N LEU A 274 1.44 1.89 -10.09
CA LEU A 274 0.46 1.03 -10.71
C LEU A 274 -0.81 1.83 -11.03
N LEU A 275 -1.43 1.56 -12.17
CA LEU A 275 -2.72 2.16 -12.54
C LEU A 275 -3.81 1.10 -12.63
N LEU A 276 -5.03 1.52 -12.32
CA LEU A 276 -6.21 0.67 -12.30
C LEU A 276 -6.79 0.51 -13.71
N ASP A 277 -6.89 -0.72 -14.16
CA ASP A 277 -7.85 -1.12 -15.18
C ASP A 277 -9.15 -1.53 -14.49
N ARG A 278 -10.17 -0.67 -14.60
CA ARG A 278 -11.48 -0.90 -13.99
C ARG A 278 -12.24 -2.04 -14.64
N ALA A 279 -12.12 -2.20 -15.96
CA ALA A 279 -12.81 -3.25 -16.70
C ALA A 279 -12.22 -4.62 -16.36
N ALA A 280 -10.89 -4.72 -16.31
CA ALA A 280 -10.21 -5.96 -15.94
C ALA A 280 -10.15 -6.19 -14.43
N ARG A 281 -10.56 -5.22 -13.60
CA ARG A 281 -10.40 -5.21 -12.13
C ARG A 281 -8.97 -5.58 -11.69
N ARG A 282 -7.98 -5.02 -12.39
CA ARG A 282 -6.56 -5.29 -12.17
C ARG A 282 -5.76 -3.99 -12.15
N LEU A 283 -4.71 -3.98 -11.36
CA LEU A 283 -3.67 -2.97 -11.42
C LEU A 283 -2.57 -3.45 -12.36
N TYR A 284 -1.95 -2.52 -13.07
CA TYR A 284 -0.77 -2.82 -13.88
C TYR A 284 0.35 -1.82 -13.61
N THR A 285 1.58 -2.33 -13.53
CA THR A 285 2.78 -1.52 -13.28
C THR A 285 3.09 -0.65 -14.49
N VAL A 286 3.16 0.67 -14.30
CA VAL A 286 3.50 1.64 -15.37
C VAL A 286 4.92 2.17 -15.27
N ALA A 287 5.48 2.18 -14.07
CA ALA A 287 6.84 2.63 -13.82
C ALA A 287 7.35 2.01 -12.52
N SER A 288 8.66 1.79 -12.44
CA SER A 288 9.33 1.28 -11.25
C SER A 288 10.80 1.73 -11.22
N ARG A 289 11.37 1.79 -10.02
CA ARG A 289 12.74 2.24 -9.76
C ARG A 289 13.34 1.47 -8.60
N GLY A 290 14.62 1.12 -8.71
CA GLY A 290 15.41 0.47 -7.66
C GLY A 290 15.36 -1.06 -7.68
N TYR A 291 14.50 -1.67 -8.51
CA TYR A 291 14.34 -3.12 -8.57
C TYR A 291 15.30 -3.79 -9.56
N SER A 292 15.49 -5.11 -9.41
CA SER A 292 16.34 -5.91 -10.30
C SER A 292 15.79 -6.05 -11.73
N ALA A 293 14.48 -5.91 -11.88
CA ALA A 293 13.78 -5.86 -13.15
C ALA A 293 12.74 -4.74 -13.13
N SER A 294 12.40 -4.18 -14.29
CA SER A 294 11.38 -3.12 -14.38
C SER A 294 9.99 -3.64 -14.02
N GLY A 295 9.63 -4.83 -14.49
CA GLY A 295 8.30 -5.40 -14.23
C GLY A 295 7.14 -4.56 -14.76
N VAL A 296 7.41 -3.59 -15.64
CA VAL A 296 6.40 -2.79 -16.33
C VAL A 296 5.45 -3.73 -17.10
N GLY A 297 4.15 -3.55 -16.93
CA GLY A 297 3.12 -4.44 -17.44
C GLY A 297 2.80 -5.67 -16.58
N SER A 298 3.51 -5.89 -15.47
CA SER A 298 3.05 -6.86 -14.44
C SER A 298 1.68 -6.45 -13.91
N GLU A 299 0.85 -7.44 -13.59
CA GLU A 299 -0.54 -7.24 -13.18
C GLU A 299 -0.79 -7.73 -11.76
N VAL A 300 -1.80 -7.15 -11.13
CA VAL A 300 -2.19 -7.43 -9.75
C VAL A 300 -3.70 -7.39 -9.65
N PRO A 301 -4.36 -8.43 -9.14
CA PRO A 301 -5.80 -8.38 -8.90
C PRO A 301 -6.18 -7.24 -7.95
N LEU A 302 -7.28 -6.55 -8.23
CA LEU A 302 -7.81 -5.54 -7.32
C LEU A 302 -8.18 -6.18 -5.97
N GLY A 303 -7.69 -5.60 -4.87
CA GLY A 303 -7.85 -6.16 -3.54
C GLY A 303 -6.82 -7.20 -3.11
N ALA A 304 -5.86 -7.56 -3.98
CA ALA A 304 -4.75 -8.45 -3.63
C ALA A 304 -3.52 -7.66 -3.16
N GLY A 305 -2.93 -8.08 -2.03
CA GLY A 305 -1.78 -7.42 -1.43
C GLY A 305 -2.08 -5.99 -0.96
N VAL A 306 -1.07 -5.32 -0.40
CA VAL A 306 -1.23 -3.95 0.14
C VAL A 306 -1.68 -2.96 -0.93
N VAL A 307 -1.16 -3.08 -2.15
CA VAL A 307 -1.48 -2.16 -3.25
C VAL A 307 -2.91 -2.36 -3.76
N GLY A 308 -3.36 -3.61 -3.91
CA GLY A 308 -4.72 -3.91 -4.34
C GLY A 308 -5.76 -3.48 -3.31
N VAL A 309 -5.47 -3.68 -2.01
CA VAL A 309 -6.34 -3.22 -0.92
C VAL A 309 -6.37 -1.70 -0.86
N ALA A 310 -5.21 -1.02 -0.91
CA ALA A 310 -5.14 0.43 -0.89
C ALA A 310 -5.98 1.06 -2.01
N VAL A 311 -5.88 0.50 -3.24
CA VAL A 311 -6.67 1.01 -4.36
C VAL A 311 -8.16 0.76 -4.20
N ARG A 312 -8.55 -0.46 -3.81
CA ARG A 312 -9.97 -0.85 -3.65
C ARG A 312 -10.68 0.02 -2.62
N GLU A 313 -10.01 0.28 -1.50
CA GLU A 313 -10.58 1.00 -0.36
C GLU A 313 -10.31 2.51 -0.40
N GLY A 314 -9.42 2.95 -1.30
CA GLY A 314 -9.07 4.37 -1.45
C GLY A 314 -8.37 4.97 -0.23
N THR A 315 -7.66 4.15 0.55
CA THR A 315 -6.92 4.53 1.76
C THR A 315 -5.46 4.04 1.71
N PRO A 316 -4.49 4.78 2.28
CA PRO A 316 -3.12 4.25 2.41
C PRO A 316 -3.11 2.99 3.26
N ILE A 317 -2.22 2.05 2.91
CA ILE A 317 -1.95 0.83 3.68
C ILE A 317 -0.46 0.80 3.98
N ARG A 318 -0.10 0.80 5.27
CA ARG A 318 1.28 0.86 5.73
C ARG A 318 1.60 -0.35 6.59
N LEU A 319 2.63 -1.09 6.20
CA LEU A 319 3.14 -2.24 6.93
C LEU A 319 4.56 -1.92 7.41
N SER A 320 4.68 -1.56 8.67
CA SER A 320 5.97 -1.18 9.27
C SER A 320 6.89 -2.38 9.52
N ARG A 321 6.35 -3.59 9.58
CA ARG A 321 7.09 -4.85 9.60
C ARG A 321 6.37 -5.88 8.73
N LEU A 322 7.13 -6.57 7.89
CA LEU A 322 6.67 -7.64 7.01
C LEU A 322 7.40 -8.93 7.31
N THR A 323 6.73 -10.06 7.08
CA THR A 323 7.33 -11.39 7.17
C THR A 323 7.18 -12.13 5.86
N GLU A 324 8.01 -13.16 5.66
CA GLU A 324 8.05 -13.98 4.43
C GLU A 324 6.67 -14.57 4.06
N ALA A 325 5.75 -14.73 5.02
CA ALA A 325 4.41 -15.25 4.80
C ALA A 325 3.48 -14.27 4.05
N TYR A 326 3.68 -12.96 4.21
CA TYR A 326 2.91 -11.91 3.51
C TYR A 326 3.63 -11.40 2.25
N ALA A 327 4.78 -11.99 1.90
CA ALA A 327 5.53 -11.62 0.72
C ALA A 327 4.64 -11.77 -0.53
N TYR A 328 4.50 -10.66 -1.24
CA TYR A 328 3.55 -10.37 -2.30
C TYR A 328 3.35 -11.49 -3.33
N GLY A 329 4.43 -12.18 -3.71
CA GLY A 329 4.40 -13.27 -4.67
C GLY A 329 3.46 -14.41 -4.26
N ARG A 330 3.23 -14.66 -2.97
CA ARG A 330 2.26 -15.68 -2.50
C ARG A 330 0.82 -15.17 -2.57
N ALA A 331 0.55 -13.93 -2.13
CA ALA A 331 -0.81 -13.37 -2.12
C ALA A 331 -1.39 -13.21 -3.54
N VAL A 332 -0.57 -12.83 -4.52
CA VAL A 332 -0.97 -12.77 -5.94
C VAL A 332 -1.23 -14.17 -6.49
N ARG A 333 -0.36 -15.15 -6.22
CA ARG A 333 -0.57 -16.56 -6.62
C ARG A 333 -1.82 -17.16 -6.01
N GLU A 334 -2.08 -16.93 -4.72
CA GLU A 334 -3.28 -17.42 -4.04
C GLU A 334 -4.56 -16.75 -4.53
N ALA A 335 -4.53 -15.44 -4.84
CA ALA A 335 -5.66 -14.74 -5.43
C ALA A 335 -5.96 -15.24 -6.85
N ALA A 336 -4.93 -15.45 -7.67
CA ALA A 336 -5.05 -16.01 -9.01
C ALA A 336 -5.61 -17.45 -8.99
N ALA A 337 -5.15 -18.29 -8.05
CA ALA A 337 -5.70 -19.63 -7.84
C ALA A 337 -7.18 -19.60 -7.39
N ARG A 338 -7.56 -18.63 -6.55
CA ARG A 338 -8.97 -18.44 -6.12
C ARG A 338 -9.90 -18.01 -7.26
N GLU A 339 -9.38 -17.31 -8.26
CA GLU A 339 -10.12 -16.90 -9.46
C GLU A 339 -10.15 -17.99 -10.56
N GLY A 340 -9.61 -19.18 -10.31
CA GLY A 340 -9.62 -20.30 -11.27
C GLY A 340 -8.76 -20.07 -12.51
N LEU A 341 -7.75 -19.20 -12.42
CA LEU A 341 -6.85 -18.83 -13.51
C LEU A 341 -5.62 -19.76 -13.61
N ASP A 342 -5.79 -21.04 -13.29
CA ASP A 342 -4.70 -22.03 -13.16
C ASP A 342 -3.95 -22.33 -14.48
N GLY A 343 -4.38 -21.77 -15.61
CA GLY A 343 -3.74 -21.89 -16.93
C GLY A 343 -3.11 -20.62 -17.52
N ALA A 344 -3.10 -19.49 -16.81
CA ALA A 344 -2.60 -18.20 -17.34
C ALA A 344 -1.10 -17.94 -17.06
N PHE A 345 -0.40 -18.89 -16.45
CA PHE A 345 0.89 -18.66 -15.79
C PHE A 345 2.13 -18.76 -16.70
N GLU A 346 2.03 -19.16 -17.97
CA GLU A 346 3.20 -19.31 -18.85
C GLU A 346 3.70 -17.99 -19.48
N THR A 347 2.94 -16.89 -19.39
CA THR A 347 3.25 -15.61 -20.06
C THR A 347 3.08 -14.37 -19.16
N GLU A 348 3.22 -14.53 -17.84
CA GLU A 348 3.04 -13.40 -16.92
C GLU A 348 4.35 -12.61 -16.71
N ILE A 349 4.26 -11.28 -16.83
CA ILE A 349 5.40 -10.39 -16.59
C ILE A 349 5.70 -10.40 -15.09
N PRO A 350 6.92 -10.78 -14.65
CA PRO A 350 7.22 -10.85 -13.23
C PRO A 350 7.02 -9.50 -12.55
N PHE A 351 6.37 -9.53 -11.39
CA PHE A 351 6.23 -8.35 -10.56
C PHE A 351 7.60 -7.92 -10.02
N PRO A 352 7.96 -6.62 -10.06
CA PRO A 352 9.33 -6.18 -9.79
C PRO A 352 9.69 -6.10 -8.30
N GLY A 353 8.75 -6.36 -7.38
CA GLY A 353 8.93 -6.13 -5.95
C GLY A 353 10.13 -6.84 -5.30
N LEU A 354 10.54 -6.34 -4.13
CA LEU A 354 11.63 -6.94 -3.36
C LEU A 354 11.33 -8.41 -3.03
N VAL A 355 12.37 -9.24 -2.97
CA VAL A 355 12.24 -10.66 -2.60
C VAL A 355 11.79 -10.79 -1.13
N ALA A 356 12.34 -9.96 -0.25
CA ALA A 356 12.05 -9.95 1.18
C ALA A 356 11.90 -8.51 1.68
N PRO A 357 10.81 -7.80 1.33
CA PRO A 357 10.53 -6.48 1.87
C PRO A 357 10.27 -6.61 3.37
N ARG A 358 10.85 -5.72 4.16
CA ARG A 358 10.67 -5.63 5.61
C ARG A 358 9.71 -4.54 6.02
N SER A 359 9.50 -3.53 5.17
CA SER A 359 8.41 -2.58 5.30
C SER A 359 7.89 -2.12 3.95
N GLN A 360 6.61 -1.76 3.89
CA GLN A 360 5.91 -1.31 2.69
C GLN A 360 4.91 -0.21 3.01
N LEU A 361 4.68 0.66 2.03
CA LEU A 361 3.60 1.65 2.06
C LEU A 361 2.99 1.78 0.66
N ALA A 362 1.70 1.49 0.57
CA ALA A 362 0.90 1.69 -0.62
C ALA A 362 -0.03 2.88 -0.43
N VAL A 363 0.06 3.87 -1.33
CA VAL A 363 -0.73 5.10 -1.29
C VAL A 363 -1.60 5.22 -2.54
N PRO A 364 -2.92 5.34 -2.41
CA PRO A 364 -3.82 5.54 -3.54
C PRO A 364 -3.55 6.86 -4.27
N ILE A 365 -3.53 6.82 -5.60
CA ILE A 365 -3.50 8.01 -6.46
C ILE A 365 -4.96 8.39 -6.75
N ARG A 366 -5.35 9.59 -6.34
CA ARG A 366 -6.73 10.10 -6.45
C ARG A 366 -6.82 11.16 -7.56
N MET A 367 -7.76 11.00 -8.48
CA MET A 367 -8.06 11.93 -9.56
C MET A 367 -9.54 12.31 -9.49
N ALA A 368 -9.86 13.60 -9.30
CA ALA A 368 -11.24 14.09 -9.20
C ALA A 368 -12.15 13.29 -8.24
N GLY A 369 -11.59 12.76 -7.15
CA GLY A 369 -12.31 11.96 -6.15
C GLY A 369 -12.13 10.45 -6.31
N ASP A 370 -11.84 9.98 -7.53
CA ASP A 370 -11.68 8.56 -7.86
C ASP A 370 -10.26 8.06 -7.61
N THR A 371 -10.12 6.81 -7.16
CA THR A 371 -8.83 6.14 -7.16
C THR A 371 -8.51 5.60 -8.56
N VAL A 372 -7.38 6.03 -9.13
CA VAL A 372 -6.93 5.65 -10.48
C VAL A 372 -5.71 4.72 -10.48
N GLY A 373 -5.13 4.48 -9.31
CA GLY A 373 -3.90 3.70 -9.17
C GLY A 373 -3.32 3.84 -7.77
N ALA A 374 -2.07 3.41 -7.60
CA ALA A 374 -1.33 3.59 -6.36
C ALA A 374 0.18 3.77 -6.61
N LEU A 375 0.80 4.50 -5.68
CA LEU A 375 2.24 4.52 -5.48
C LEU A 375 2.58 3.47 -4.41
N LEU A 376 3.48 2.55 -4.73
CA LEU A 376 4.00 1.54 -3.79
C LEU A 376 5.48 1.81 -3.53
N VAL A 377 5.86 1.89 -2.26
CA VAL A 377 7.25 1.98 -1.82
C VAL A 377 7.60 0.81 -0.91
N GLU A 378 8.83 0.32 -1.05
CA GLU A 378 9.32 -0.85 -0.31
C GLU A 378 10.69 -0.56 0.32
N SER A 379 10.98 -1.22 1.44
CA SER A 379 12.30 -1.20 2.06
C SER A 379 12.69 -2.57 2.59
N GLY A 380 13.99 -2.86 2.50
CA GLY A 380 14.62 -4.00 3.17
C GLY A 380 14.88 -3.75 4.66
N GLU A 381 14.46 -2.61 5.21
CA GLU A 381 14.56 -2.27 6.63
C GLU A 381 13.20 -2.32 7.30
N ASP A 382 13.16 -2.78 8.56
CA ASP A 382 11.97 -2.66 9.40
C ASP A 382 11.72 -1.18 9.71
N MET A 383 10.45 -0.80 9.84
CA MET A 383 10.02 0.51 10.34
C MET A 383 10.52 1.71 9.51
N ARG A 384 10.91 1.51 8.25
CA ARG A 384 11.42 2.59 7.38
C ARG A 384 10.35 3.63 7.05
N PHE A 385 9.08 3.22 6.97
CA PHE A 385 7.96 4.09 6.62
C PHE A 385 7.07 4.33 7.86
N GLY A 386 7.14 5.54 8.41
CA GLY A 386 6.29 5.97 9.51
C GLY A 386 5.12 6.85 9.07
N TYR A 387 4.38 7.39 10.04
CA TYR A 387 3.28 8.34 9.77
C TYR A 387 3.70 9.58 8.97
N ASP A 388 4.90 10.12 9.20
CA ASP A 388 5.38 11.29 8.45
C ASP A 388 5.70 10.97 6.97
N ASP A 389 6.15 9.74 6.68
CA ASP A 389 6.32 9.28 5.30
C ASP A 389 4.96 9.06 4.63
N GLU A 390 3.98 8.51 5.37
CA GLU A 390 2.59 8.36 4.90
C GLU A 390 1.97 9.70 4.53
N ASP A 391 2.01 10.69 5.43
CA ASP A 391 1.47 12.03 5.20
C ASP A 391 2.10 12.69 3.95
N ALA A 392 3.43 12.57 3.82
CA ALA A 392 4.15 13.12 2.69
C ALA A 392 3.75 12.44 1.37
N LEU A 393 3.67 11.11 1.35
CA LEU A 393 3.35 10.36 0.14
C LEU A 393 1.88 10.46 -0.26
N VAL A 394 0.95 10.53 0.71
CA VAL A 394 -0.48 10.82 0.45
C VAL A 394 -0.62 12.18 -0.22
N THR A 395 0.09 13.19 0.28
CA THR A 395 0.07 14.53 -0.31
C THR A 395 0.68 14.54 -1.72
N LEU A 396 1.81 13.85 -1.91
CA LEU A 396 2.45 13.72 -3.21
C LEU A 396 1.58 12.98 -4.23
N ALA A 397 0.91 11.89 -3.82
CA ALA A 397 0.02 11.10 -4.66
C ALA A 397 -1.25 11.89 -5.07
N ALA A 398 -1.74 12.76 -4.19
CA ALA A 398 -2.82 13.68 -4.53
C ALA A 398 -2.37 14.67 -5.61
N LEU A 399 -1.21 15.31 -5.46
CA LEU A 399 -0.64 16.21 -6.48
C LEU A 399 -0.43 15.48 -7.82
N LEU A 400 0.17 14.29 -7.77
CA LEU A 400 0.39 13.43 -8.92
C LEU A 400 -0.92 13.14 -9.68
N GLY A 401 -1.98 12.76 -8.96
CA GLY A 401 -3.30 12.53 -9.55
C GLY A 401 -3.89 13.77 -10.21
N GLN A 402 -3.71 14.96 -9.62
CA GLN A 402 -4.13 16.22 -10.23
C GLN A 402 -3.30 16.58 -11.47
N THR A 403 -1.98 16.39 -11.44
CA THR A 403 -1.12 16.62 -12.61
C THR A 403 -1.47 15.68 -13.74
N MET A 404 -1.71 14.39 -13.46
CA MET A 404 -2.21 13.43 -14.45
C MET A 404 -3.54 13.91 -15.07
N HIS A 405 -4.44 14.49 -14.27
CA HIS A 405 -5.71 15.01 -14.76
C HIS A 405 -5.51 16.19 -15.73
N VAL A 406 -4.66 17.15 -15.37
CA VAL A 406 -4.35 18.32 -16.20
C VAL A 406 -3.69 17.91 -17.52
N LEU A 407 -2.78 16.94 -17.49
CA LEU A 407 -2.11 16.46 -18.70
C LEU A 407 -3.10 15.80 -19.66
N ARG A 408 -4.02 14.97 -19.16
CA ARG A 408 -5.09 14.36 -19.97
C ARG A 408 -5.97 15.40 -20.65
N GLN A 409 -6.43 16.40 -19.89
CA GLN A 409 -7.27 17.48 -20.45
C GLN A 409 -6.54 18.29 -21.53
N ARG A 410 -5.24 18.52 -21.37
CA ARG A 410 -4.43 19.26 -22.37
C ARG A 410 -4.28 18.48 -23.67
N ASP A 411 -4.11 17.16 -23.60
CA ASP A 411 -4.03 16.32 -24.79
C ASP A 411 -5.40 16.14 -25.47
N GLU A 412 -6.51 16.38 -24.76
CA GLU A 412 -7.88 16.36 -25.30
C GLU A 412 -8.35 17.71 -25.89
N GLY A 413 -7.82 18.84 -25.41
CA GLY A 413 -8.44 20.17 -25.53
C GLY A 413 -7.97 21.11 -26.65
N GLU A 414 -7.10 20.71 -27.59
CA GLU A 414 -6.61 21.64 -28.64
C GLU A 414 -7.38 21.46 -29.98
N PRO A 415 -8.27 22.40 -30.37
CA PRO A 415 -8.57 22.60 -31.78
C PRO A 415 -7.34 23.22 -32.44
N ALA A 416 -6.90 22.67 -33.57
CA ALA A 416 -5.86 23.25 -34.40
C ALA A 416 -6.14 24.74 -34.58
N ALA A 417 -5.31 25.59 -33.97
CA ALA A 417 -5.33 27.01 -34.24
C ALA A 417 -5.00 27.17 -35.72
N VAL A 418 -6.05 27.41 -36.51
CA VAL A 418 -5.96 27.76 -37.91
C VAL A 418 -5.14 29.04 -37.96
N ALA A 419 -3.87 28.92 -38.35
CA ALA A 419 -3.09 30.04 -38.82
C ALA A 419 -3.87 30.58 -40.03
N ALA A 420 -4.63 31.65 -39.79
CA ALA A 420 -5.43 32.31 -40.79
C ALA A 420 -4.50 32.90 -41.87
N VAL A 421 -4.38 32.17 -42.98
CA VAL A 421 -4.11 32.77 -44.28
C VAL A 421 -5.47 32.95 -44.94
N PRO A 422 -5.89 34.17 -45.33
CA PRO A 422 -7.10 34.33 -46.09
C PRO A 422 -6.79 33.96 -47.53
N ASP A 423 -7.34 32.85 -48.05
CA ASP A 423 -7.89 32.93 -49.40
C ASP A 423 -8.93 31.84 -49.72
N ALA A 424 -9.79 32.23 -50.65
CA ALA A 424 -11.04 31.61 -51.04
C ALA A 424 -10.92 30.22 -51.66
N GLY A 425 -11.95 29.40 -51.40
CA GLY A 425 -12.50 28.48 -52.40
C GLY A 425 -12.20 26.98 -52.21
N ALA A 426 -13.30 26.24 -52.14
CA ALA A 426 -13.45 24.80 -52.37
C ALA A 426 -13.25 23.82 -51.19
N SER A 427 -14.31 23.05 -50.98
CA SER A 427 -14.53 21.95 -50.04
C SER A 427 -13.69 20.70 -50.33
N THR A 428 -13.21 20.01 -49.28
CA THR A 428 -13.48 18.58 -48.95
C THR A 428 -12.50 18.07 -47.88
N GLY A 429 -13.02 17.40 -46.83
CA GLY A 429 -12.28 16.42 -46.01
C GLY A 429 -11.35 16.94 -44.90
N ALA A 430 -11.90 17.26 -43.72
CA ALA A 430 -11.15 17.66 -42.53
C ALA A 430 -10.32 16.55 -41.83
N THR A 431 -10.11 15.39 -42.46
CA THR A 431 -9.28 14.29 -41.91
C THR A 431 -7.86 14.23 -42.49
N GLY A 432 -7.60 14.87 -43.63
CA GLY A 432 -6.30 14.81 -44.30
C GLY A 432 -5.24 15.78 -43.76
N ALA A 433 -5.67 16.94 -43.23
CA ALA A 433 -4.76 18.01 -42.81
C ALA A 433 -3.94 17.64 -41.56
N ASP A 434 -4.57 17.00 -40.56
CA ASP A 434 -3.89 16.54 -39.35
C ASP A 434 -2.91 15.39 -39.65
N ALA A 435 -3.31 14.41 -40.47
CA ALA A 435 -2.44 13.31 -40.88
C ALA A 435 -1.20 13.81 -41.65
N ALA A 436 -1.36 14.81 -42.52
CA ALA A 436 -0.25 15.42 -43.27
C ALA A 436 0.71 16.23 -42.37
N THR A 437 0.21 16.92 -41.32
CA THR A 437 1.08 17.61 -40.36
C THR A 437 1.78 16.65 -39.40
N VAL A 438 1.12 15.57 -38.96
CA VAL A 438 1.77 14.54 -38.12
C VAL A 438 2.81 13.78 -38.94
N ALA A 439 2.48 13.40 -40.18
CA ALA A 439 3.43 12.77 -41.10
C ALA A 439 4.64 13.69 -41.34
N ALA A 440 4.43 15.02 -41.42
CA ALA A 440 5.52 15.98 -41.55
C ALA A 440 6.47 16.01 -40.35
N ALA A 441 5.94 15.88 -39.12
CA ALA A 441 6.74 15.80 -37.89
C ALA A 441 7.44 14.45 -37.70
N CYS A 442 6.96 13.39 -38.34
CA CYS A 442 7.60 12.06 -38.37
C CYS A 442 8.71 11.91 -39.43
N ARG A 443 9.05 12.96 -40.18
CA ARG A 443 10.06 12.96 -41.27
C ARG A 443 11.50 13.22 -40.79
N ASP A 444 11.93 12.60 -39.69
CA ASP A 444 13.37 12.40 -39.51
C ASP A 444 13.91 11.45 -40.61
N GLU A 445 15.24 11.44 -40.83
CA GLU A 445 15.92 10.62 -41.84
C GLU A 445 15.32 9.20 -41.94
N PRO A 446 14.98 8.72 -43.15
CA PRO A 446 14.39 7.40 -43.32
C PRO A 446 15.34 6.35 -42.77
N ILE A 447 14.92 5.68 -41.69
CA ILE A 447 15.64 4.54 -41.14
C ILE A 447 15.63 3.45 -42.21
N ALA A 448 16.82 3.02 -42.64
CA ALA A 448 16.95 1.91 -43.56
C ALA A 448 16.41 0.63 -42.90
N VAL A 449 15.21 0.22 -43.31
CA VAL A 449 14.61 -1.05 -42.88
C VAL A 449 15.49 -2.18 -43.44
N SER A 450 16.17 -2.91 -42.56
CA SER A 450 17.15 -3.93 -42.95
C SER A 450 17.12 -5.13 -42.00
N GLY A 451 17.52 -6.30 -42.48
CA GLY A 451 17.53 -7.56 -41.72
C GLY A 451 16.34 -8.47 -42.01
N GLU A 452 16.31 -9.64 -41.34
CA GLU A 452 15.26 -10.64 -41.53
C GLU A 452 13.89 -10.15 -41.04
N PRO A 453 12.78 -10.52 -41.70
CA PRO A 453 11.45 -10.18 -41.24
C PRO A 453 11.15 -10.73 -39.84
N VAL A 454 10.57 -9.89 -38.98
CA VAL A 454 10.08 -10.29 -37.65
C VAL A 454 8.60 -10.62 -37.74
N THR A 455 8.21 -11.77 -37.21
CA THR A 455 6.80 -12.19 -37.19
C THR A 455 6.10 -11.57 -35.98
N VAL A 456 5.14 -10.68 -36.20
CA VAL A 456 4.29 -10.17 -35.12
C VAL A 456 3.10 -11.12 -34.97
N ARG A 457 3.06 -11.91 -33.90
CA ARG A 457 1.94 -12.81 -33.61
C ARG A 457 0.95 -12.14 -32.66
N HIS A 458 -0.33 -12.15 -33.02
CA HIS A 458 -1.41 -11.61 -32.18
C HIS A 458 -2.45 -12.67 -31.85
N TYR A 459 -2.82 -12.75 -30.58
CA TYR A 459 -3.88 -13.61 -30.05
C TYR A 459 -5.08 -12.73 -29.68
N PRO A 460 -6.19 -12.79 -30.44
CA PRO A 460 -7.34 -11.90 -30.23
C PRO A 460 -8.09 -12.12 -28.91
N ILE A 461 -7.94 -13.29 -28.28
CA ILE A 461 -8.66 -13.67 -27.06
C ILE A 461 -8.36 -12.72 -25.90
N ASP A 462 -7.10 -12.32 -25.75
CA ASP A 462 -6.59 -11.49 -24.66
C ASP A 462 -5.73 -10.32 -25.17
N ASN A 463 -5.63 -10.18 -26.51
CA ASN A 463 -4.76 -9.23 -27.20
C ASN A 463 -3.28 -9.39 -26.87
N SER A 464 -2.82 -10.61 -26.57
CA SER A 464 -1.40 -10.92 -26.43
C SER A 464 -0.66 -10.76 -27.76
N VAL A 465 0.49 -10.10 -27.71
CA VAL A 465 1.38 -9.85 -28.84
C VAL A 465 2.77 -10.41 -28.56
N PHE A 466 3.31 -11.11 -29.54
CA PHE A 466 4.66 -11.66 -29.55
C PHE A 466 5.45 -11.11 -30.75
N LEU A 467 6.74 -10.91 -30.57
CA LEU A 467 7.70 -10.66 -31.64
C LEU A 467 8.49 -11.94 -31.84
N ASP A 468 8.30 -12.59 -32.99
CA ASP A 468 8.61 -14.00 -33.16
C ASP A 468 8.03 -14.79 -31.98
N ASP A 469 8.81 -15.66 -31.32
CA ASP A 469 8.36 -16.48 -30.20
C ASP A 469 8.44 -15.74 -28.84
N ASP A 470 8.92 -14.50 -28.82
CA ASP A 470 9.10 -13.74 -27.58
C ASP A 470 7.86 -12.92 -27.19
N TYR A 471 7.32 -13.20 -26.00
CA TYR A 471 6.19 -12.47 -25.46
C TYR A 471 6.55 -10.99 -25.17
N LEU A 472 5.75 -10.07 -25.69
CA LEU A 472 5.94 -8.63 -25.52
C LEU A 472 4.96 -8.03 -24.51
N ILE A 473 3.66 -8.10 -24.81
CA ILE A 473 2.61 -7.38 -24.09
C ILE A 473 1.21 -7.98 -24.38
N LYS A 474 0.22 -7.70 -23.54
CA LYS A 474 -1.18 -8.13 -23.71
C LYS A 474 -2.20 -7.01 -23.45
N GLY A 475 -3.48 -7.33 -23.61
CA GLY A 475 -4.59 -6.43 -23.29
C GLY A 475 -4.66 -5.21 -24.20
N VAL A 476 -5.15 -4.08 -23.68
CA VAL A 476 -5.36 -2.85 -24.46
C VAL A 476 -4.07 -2.37 -25.15
N ALA A 477 -2.91 -2.45 -24.47
CA ALA A 477 -1.65 -2.03 -25.07
C ALA A 477 -1.21 -2.95 -26.22
N GLY A 478 -1.50 -4.26 -26.15
CA GLY A 478 -1.32 -5.19 -27.26
C GLY A 478 -2.27 -4.91 -28.42
N ALA A 479 -3.54 -4.59 -28.14
CA ALA A 479 -4.50 -4.17 -29.16
C ALA A 479 -4.07 -2.88 -29.89
N VAL A 480 -3.56 -1.89 -29.15
CA VAL A 480 -2.96 -0.67 -29.72
C VAL A 480 -1.80 -1.04 -30.64
N LEU A 481 -0.83 -1.81 -30.18
CA LEU A 481 0.32 -2.18 -31.00
C LEU A 481 -0.12 -2.90 -32.28
N TRP A 482 -1.04 -3.86 -32.18
CA TRP A 482 -1.57 -4.60 -33.32
C TRP A 482 -2.24 -3.69 -34.36
N ALA A 483 -3.04 -2.72 -33.91
CA ALA A 483 -3.65 -1.73 -34.81
C ALA A 483 -2.57 -0.90 -35.54
N LEU A 484 -1.57 -0.40 -34.82
CA LEU A 484 -0.50 0.42 -35.39
C LEU A 484 0.33 -0.33 -36.43
N VAL A 485 0.77 -1.55 -36.12
CA VAL A 485 1.59 -2.35 -37.05
C VAL A 485 0.77 -2.85 -38.24
N SER A 486 -0.54 -3.09 -38.05
CA SER A 486 -1.45 -3.44 -39.15
C SER A 486 -1.56 -2.31 -40.17
N ASP A 487 -1.75 -1.08 -39.71
CA ASP A 487 -1.86 0.09 -40.58
C ASP A 487 -0.50 0.40 -41.25
N HIS A 488 0.61 0.18 -40.55
CA HIS A 488 1.94 0.32 -41.13
C HIS A 488 2.20 -0.67 -42.28
N VAL A 489 1.93 -1.96 -42.06
CA VAL A 489 2.18 -3.00 -43.07
C VAL A 489 1.24 -2.89 -44.27
N THR A 490 -0.02 -2.50 -44.04
CA THR A 490 -1.03 -2.43 -45.11
C THR A 490 -1.01 -1.11 -45.89
N GLN A 491 -0.71 0.01 -45.23
CA GLN A 491 -0.84 1.36 -45.81
C GLN A 491 0.48 2.14 -45.83
N GLY A 492 1.57 1.59 -45.28
CA GLY A 492 2.83 2.32 -45.12
C GLY A 492 2.78 3.43 -44.07
N ARG A 493 1.75 3.42 -43.21
CA ARG A 493 1.47 4.50 -42.27
C ARG A 493 2.48 4.51 -41.12
N THR A 494 3.00 5.69 -40.77
CA THR A 494 3.98 5.86 -39.68
C THR A 494 3.58 6.92 -38.66
N ALA A 495 2.48 7.64 -38.90
CA ALA A 495 2.05 8.79 -38.10
C ALA A 495 0.65 8.58 -37.54
N PHE A 496 0.50 8.77 -36.23
CA PHE A 496 -0.73 8.47 -35.51
C PHE A 496 -1.08 9.51 -34.44
N SER A 497 -2.33 9.50 -33.98
CA SER A 497 -2.83 10.39 -32.92
C SER A 497 -3.64 9.65 -31.84
N ASN A 498 -3.72 10.24 -30.64
CA ASN A 498 -4.55 9.70 -29.56
C ASN A 498 -6.04 9.73 -29.94
N ARG A 499 -6.49 10.79 -30.65
CA ARG A 499 -7.90 10.96 -31.03
C ARG A 499 -8.39 9.83 -31.94
N GLU A 500 -7.60 9.43 -32.93
CA GLU A 500 -8.02 8.34 -33.81
C GLU A 500 -7.98 6.98 -33.10
N LEU A 501 -6.99 6.72 -32.24
CA LEU A 501 -6.92 5.47 -31.49
C LEU A 501 -8.10 5.31 -30.53
N ARG A 502 -8.60 6.42 -29.97
CA ARG A 502 -9.81 6.42 -29.14
C ARG A 502 -11.06 6.00 -29.91
N LEU A 503 -11.11 6.32 -31.20
CA LEU A 503 -12.24 5.99 -32.08
C LEU A 503 -12.06 4.64 -32.79
N ASP A 504 -10.88 4.01 -32.67
CA ASP A 504 -10.58 2.75 -33.35
C ASP A 504 -11.27 1.56 -32.65
N PRO A 505 -12.22 0.88 -33.31
CA PRO A 505 -12.93 -0.25 -32.73
C PRO A 505 -12.04 -1.46 -32.42
N ARG A 506 -10.81 -1.51 -32.97
CA ARG A 506 -9.82 -2.56 -32.68
C ARG A 506 -9.22 -2.42 -31.29
N VAL A 507 -9.10 -1.20 -30.76
CA VAL A 507 -8.42 -0.92 -29.50
C VAL A 507 -9.31 -1.18 -28.28
N ARG A 508 -10.64 -1.04 -28.43
CA ARG A 508 -11.66 -1.27 -27.37
C ARG A 508 -11.26 -0.65 -26.03
N LEU A 509 -11.15 0.68 -25.98
CA LEU A 509 -10.90 1.38 -24.73
C LEU A 509 -12.12 1.24 -23.78
N PRO A 510 -11.91 1.03 -22.46
CA PRO A 510 -13.00 1.02 -21.50
C PRO A 510 -13.71 2.38 -21.42
N ASP A 511 -15.05 2.38 -21.37
CA ASP A 511 -15.89 3.60 -21.37
C ASP A 511 -15.74 4.50 -20.12
N VAL A 512 -15.11 4.03 -19.03
CA VAL A 512 -15.02 4.77 -17.74
C VAL A 512 -13.58 5.02 -17.31
N GLY A 513 -13.08 6.23 -17.56
CA GLY A 513 -11.77 6.70 -17.09
C GLY A 513 -10.63 6.31 -18.01
N ASP A 514 -10.70 6.81 -19.24
CA ASP A 514 -9.75 6.59 -20.33
C ASP A 514 -8.29 6.49 -19.85
N ASN A 515 -7.60 5.42 -20.28
CA ASN A 515 -6.23 5.12 -19.90
C ASN A 515 -5.30 5.00 -21.11
N LEU A 516 -5.73 5.45 -22.30
CA LEU A 516 -4.94 5.30 -23.54
C LEU A 516 -3.52 5.84 -23.38
N GLU A 517 -3.34 7.05 -22.84
CA GLU A 517 -2.01 7.63 -22.64
C GLU A 517 -1.11 6.76 -21.76
N ALA A 518 -1.66 6.21 -20.67
CA ALA A 518 -0.89 5.30 -19.83
C ALA A 518 -0.60 3.97 -20.53
N ARG A 519 -1.49 3.49 -21.40
CA ARG A 519 -1.28 2.29 -22.24
C ARG A 519 -0.22 2.53 -23.30
N LEU A 520 -0.15 3.73 -23.88
CA LEU A 520 0.91 4.15 -24.81
C LEU A 520 2.26 4.26 -24.09
N VAL A 521 2.30 4.87 -22.91
CA VAL A 521 3.53 4.92 -22.08
C VAL A 521 3.99 3.52 -21.70
N LEU A 522 3.06 2.64 -21.29
CA LEU A 522 3.33 1.23 -21.00
C LEU A 522 3.94 0.53 -22.22
N LEU A 523 3.31 0.68 -23.39
CA LEU A 523 3.76 0.08 -24.65
C LEU A 523 5.16 0.59 -25.03
N GLN A 524 5.38 1.90 -25.00
CA GLN A 524 6.67 2.52 -25.31
C GLN A 524 7.77 1.97 -24.40
N ARG A 525 7.54 1.91 -23.08
CA ARG A 525 8.51 1.36 -22.12
C ARG A 525 8.84 -0.11 -22.42
N ARG A 526 7.84 -0.93 -22.78
CA ARG A 526 8.06 -2.35 -23.11
C ARG A 526 8.82 -2.56 -24.42
N LEU A 527 8.54 -1.75 -25.44
CA LEU A 527 9.27 -1.79 -26.71
C LEU A 527 10.74 -1.40 -26.51
N VAL A 528 11.03 -0.42 -25.67
CA VAL A 528 12.41 -0.03 -25.31
C VAL A 528 13.10 -1.11 -24.51
N GLU A 529 12.46 -1.64 -23.45
CA GLU A 529 13.01 -2.70 -22.58
C GLU A 529 13.39 -3.95 -23.39
N ARG A 530 12.56 -4.34 -24.35
CA ARG A 530 12.80 -5.50 -25.22
C ARG A 530 13.70 -5.22 -26.42
N ARG A 531 14.16 -3.97 -26.60
CA ARG A 531 14.90 -3.52 -27.79
C ARG A 531 14.18 -3.94 -29.08
N ALA A 532 12.87 -3.79 -29.10
CA ALA A 532 12.01 -4.23 -30.19
C ALA A 532 12.39 -3.50 -31.50
N CYS A 533 12.21 -4.20 -32.63
CA CYS A 533 12.39 -3.63 -33.97
C CYS A 533 11.30 -2.61 -34.35
N VAL A 534 10.32 -2.41 -33.47
CA VAL A 534 9.26 -1.42 -33.58
C VAL A 534 9.32 -0.52 -32.35
N GLN A 535 9.24 0.79 -32.54
CA GLN A 535 9.22 1.78 -31.47
C GLN A 535 8.07 2.77 -31.68
N VAL A 536 7.51 3.26 -30.57
CA VAL A 536 6.50 4.32 -30.58
C VAL A 536 7.13 5.57 -29.99
N GLU A 537 7.24 6.62 -30.79
CA GLU A 537 7.91 7.85 -30.41
C GLU A 537 6.96 9.04 -30.44
N LYS A 538 6.99 9.87 -29.40
CA LYS A 538 6.15 11.07 -29.34
C LYS A 538 6.64 12.10 -30.38
N SER A 539 5.72 12.61 -31.20
CA SER A 539 6.00 13.64 -32.21
C SER A 539 5.25 14.95 -31.98
N GLY A 540 4.44 15.01 -30.93
CA GLY A 540 3.72 16.21 -30.50
C GLY A 540 2.68 15.89 -29.42
N ARG A 541 1.87 16.87 -29.05
CA ARG A 541 0.73 16.66 -28.15
C ARG A 541 -0.29 15.74 -28.80
N GLY A 542 -0.69 14.69 -28.08
CA GLY A 542 -1.57 13.63 -28.59
C GLY A 542 -1.13 12.98 -29.92
N ARG A 543 0.15 13.06 -30.30
CA ARG A 543 0.69 12.62 -31.60
C ARG A 543 1.96 11.82 -31.43
N PHE A 544 2.10 10.75 -32.20
CA PHE A 544 3.26 9.86 -32.15
C PHE A 544 3.53 9.20 -33.50
N CYS A 545 4.76 8.73 -33.66
CA CYS A 545 5.24 8.02 -34.83
C CYS A 545 5.55 6.57 -34.48
N LEU A 546 5.28 5.68 -35.42
CA LEU A 546 5.74 4.30 -35.40
C LEU A 546 7.06 4.22 -36.18
N ARG A 547 8.16 3.90 -35.50
CA ARG A 547 9.45 3.62 -36.14
C ARG A 547 9.65 2.11 -36.25
N VAL A 548 10.02 1.65 -37.44
CA VAL A 548 10.23 0.23 -37.73
C VAL A 548 11.61 0.05 -38.34
N THR A 549 12.44 -0.79 -37.75
CA THR A 549 13.84 -1.02 -38.18
C THR A 549 14.01 -2.29 -39.00
N ARG A 550 13.07 -3.24 -38.89
CA ARG A 550 13.07 -4.52 -39.62
C ARG A 550 11.71 -4.76 -40.28
N PRO A 551 11.63 -5.46 -41.43
CA PRO A 551 10.35 -5.80 -42.04
C PRO A 551 9.46 -6.59 -41.07
N LEU A 552 8.15 -6.34 -41.08
CA LEU A 552 7.19 -7.03 -40.20
C LEU A 552 6.30 -7.97 -41.00
N ARG A 553 6.08 -9.18 -40.47
CA ARG A 553 5.09 -10.14 -40.98
C ARG A 553 4.00 -10.36 -39.94
N LEU A 554 2.77 -10.02 -40.27
CA LEU A 554 1.65 -10.15 -39.34
C LEU A 554 1.09 -11.57 -39.36
N LEU A 555 0.88 -12.15 -38.18
CA LEU A 555 0.21 -13.45 -38.00
C LEU A 555 -0.83 -13.34 -36.89
N GLN A 556 -2.11 -13.41 -37.25
CA GLN A 556 -3.18 -13.50 -36.26
C GLN A 556 -3.45 -14.97 -35.96
N VAL A 557 -3.19 -15.38 -34.73
CA VAL A 557 -3.40 -16.75 -34.24
C VAL A 557 -4.84 -16.86 -33.76
N ARG A 558 -5.55 -17.91 -34.21
CA ARG A 558 -6.97 -18.11 -33.92
C ARG A 558 -7.20 -18.72 -32.55
#